data_AF-A0A7S6MZI0-F1
#
_entry.id   AF-A0A7S6MZI0-F1
#
_cell.length_a   1.000
_cell.length_b   1.000
_cell.length_c   1.000
_cell.angle_alpha   90.00
_cell.angle_beta   90.00
_cell.angle_gamma   90.00
#
_symmetry.space_group_name_H-M   'P 1'
#
loop_
_entity.id
_entity.type
_entity.pdbx_description
1 polymer ?
#
loop_
_entity_poly.entity_id
_entity_poly.type
_entity_poly.pdbx_seq_one_letter_code
_entity_poly.pdbx_strand_id
1 'polypeptide(L)'
;MKSLSIVTLAVLLLQSAFTLAQDTSRIRYFSEKLYVQNLIEGIRSENCGLRRSSVYMAGKYRITEVNDVLIEVMKSEKDPSTRILIALSICNIGEPSGMEAILNFSHNEKDPKAKRMFINIYQDYKNHIAAQNTF
;
A
#
# COMPACT_ATOMS: atom_id res chain seq x y z
N MET A 1 27.11 55.56 4.07
CA MET A 1 26.87 54.88 2.77
C MET A 1 27.42 53.45 2.76
N LYS A 2 28.70 53.22 3.07
CA LYS A 2 29.30 51.86 3.06
C LYS A 2 28.65 50.84 4.01
N SER A 3 28.29 51.25 5.23
CA SER A 3 27.62 50.39 6.22
C SER A 3 26.19 50.00 5.79
N LEU A 4 25.46 50.91 5.14
CA LEU A 4 24.11 50.65 4.64
C LEU A 4 24.12 49.62 3.50
N SER A 5 25.12 49.68 2.62
CA SER A 5 25.31 48.70 1.54
C SER A 5 25.71 47.31 2.03
N ILE A 6 26.43 47.21 3.16
CA ILE A 6 26.80 45.92 3.76
C ILE A 6 25.57 45.26 4.40
N VAL A 7 24.73 46.05 5.07
CA VAL A 7 23.49 45.54 5.69
C VAL A 7 22.50 45.07 4.61
N THR A 8 22.33 45.82 3.51
CA THR A 8 21.46 45.37 2.42
C THR A 8 21.95 44.10 1.75
N LEU A 9 23.26 43.94 1.57
CA LEU A 9 23.85 42.71 1.02
C LEU A 9 23.64 41.51 1.97
N ALA A 10 23.82 41.71 3.28
CA ALA A 10 23.59 40.68 4.27
C ALA A 10 22.12 40.24 4.33
N VAL A 11 21.18 41.19 4.21
CA VAL A 11 19.74 40.89 4.14
C VAL A 11 19.39 40.13 2.86
N LEU A 12 19.99 40.48 1.71
CA LEU A 12 19.78 39.76 0.45
C LEU A 12 20.27 38.31 0.52
N LEU A 13 21.43 38.08 1.16
CA LEU A 13 22.00 36.75 1.37
C LEU A 13 21.18 35.90 2.35
N LEU A 14 20.57 36.53 3.36
CA LEU A 14 19.65 35.84 4.27
C LEU A 14 18.34 35.47 3.58
N GLN A 15 17.81 36.33 2.71
CA GLN A 15 16.59 36.04 1.96
C GLN A 15 16.77 34.90 0.95
N SER A 16 17.93 34.79 0.28
CA SER A 16 18.20 33.68 -0.65
C SER A 16 18.38 32.33 0.06
N ALA A 17 18.88 32.32 1.29
CA ALA A 17 18.94 31.10 2.11
C ALA A 17 17.53 30.61 2.52
N PHE A 18 16.59 31.53 2.73
CA PHE A 18 15.19 31.18 3.05
C PHE A 18 14.41 30.65 1.84
N THR A 19 14.71 31.08 0.61
CA THR A 19 14.02 30.56 -0.60
C THR A 19 14.49 29.16 -0.99
N LEU A 20 15.76 28.81 -0.75
CA LEU A 20 16.28 27.44 -0.98
C LEU A 20 15.76 26.40 0.03
N ALA A 21 15.21 26.85 1.17
CA ALA A 21 14.57 26.00 2.16
C ALA A 21 13.07 25.76 1.90
N GLN A 22 12.47 26.38 0.88
CA GLN A 22 11.03 26.31 0.62
C GLN A 22 10.64 25.18 -0.34
N ASP A 23 9.70 24.35 0.14
CA ASP A 23 8.81 23.40 -0.56
C ASP A 23 9.32 21.98 -0.91
N THR A 24 9.94 21.30 0.05
CA THR A 24 10.11 19.83 -0.02
C THR A 24 8.77 19.07 0.13
N SER A 25 7.72 19.73 0.62
CA SER A 25 6.37 19.16 0.78
C SER A 25 5.75 18.74 -0.55
N ARG A 26 5.84 19.56 -1.60
CA ARG A 26 5.34 19.19 -2.94
C ARG A 26 6.10 18.01 -3.54
N ILE A 27 7.42 17.96 -3.40
CA ILE A 27 8.25 16.85 -3.89
C ILE A 27 7.92 15.56 -3.14
N ARG A 28 7.75 15.64 -1.81
CA ARG A 28 7.35 14.51 -0.96
C ARG A 28 5.96 13.99 -1.33
N TYR A 29 4.97 14.87 -1.42
CA TYR A 29 3.61 14.49 -1.82
C TYR A 29 3.53 13.90 -3.24
N PHE A 30 4.27 14.47 -4.18
CA PHE A 30 4.38 13.94 -5.53
C PHE A 30 5.04 12.54 -5.54
N SER A 31 6.09 12.36 -4.75
CA SER A 31 6.76 11.07 -4.54
C SER A 31 5.83 10.03 -3.91
N GLU A 32 4.99 10.46 -2.96
CA GLU A 32 4.04 9.58 -2.29
C GLU A 32 2.98 9.03 -3.24
N LYS A 33 2.39 9.91 -4.04
CA LYS A 33 1.41 9.48 -5.04
C LYS A 33 2.02 8.56 -6.12
N LEU A 34 3.28 8.81 -6.48
CA LEU A 34 3.97 8.04 -7.50
C LEU A 34 4.30 6.61 -7.04
N TYR A 35 4.65 6.40 -5.75
CA TYR A 35 4.91 5.03 -5.28
C TYR A 35 3.66 4.18 -5.29
N VAL A 36 2.51 4.72 -4.88
CA VAL A 36 1.23 3.99 -4.90
C VAL A 36 0.88 3.61 -6.32
N GLN A 37 1.00 4.55 -7.27
CA GLN A 37 0.76 4.28 -8.69
C GLN A 37 1.68 3.20 -9.23
N ASN A 38 2.98 3.29 -8.99
CA ASN A 38 3.93 2.26 -9.42
C ASN A 38 3.61 0.89 -8.82
N LEU A 39 3.14 0.86 -7.57
CA LEU A 39 2.74 -0.38 -6.92
C LEU A 39 1.48 -0.97 -7.56
N ILE A 40 0.48 -0.15 -7.86
CA ILE A 40 -0.74 -0.54 -8.60
C ILE A 40 -0.38 -1.12 -9.97
N GLU A 41 0.48 -0.46 -10.73
CA GLU A 41 0.95 -0.96 -12.03
C GLU A 41 1.71 -2.28 -11.88
N GLY A 42 2.54 -2.39 -10.84
CA GLY A 42 3.22 -3.63 -10.52
C GLY A 42 2.25 -4.77 -10.20
N ILE A 43 1.21 -4.52 -9.40
CA ILE A 43 0.15 -5.49 -9.06
C ILE A 43 -0.61 -5.95 -10.32
N ARG A 44 -0.81 -5.07 -11.29
CA ARG A 44 -1.47 -5.40 -12.58
C ARG A 44 -0.54 -5.97 -13.64
N SER A 45 0.76 -6.02 -13.38
CA SER A 45 1.74 -6.44 -14.38
C SER A 45 1.52 -7.88 -14.84
N GLU A 46 1.67 -8.14 -16.14
CA GLU A 46 1.69 -9.50 -16.70
C GLU A 46 2.95 -10.29 -16.30
N ASN A 47 4.01 -9.60 -15.86
CA ASN A 47 5.19 -10.25 -15.31
C ASN A 47 4.85 -10.83 -13.92
N CYS A 48 4.77 -12.15 -13.83
CA CYS A 48 4.39 -12.86 -12.61
C CYS A 48 5.32 -12.54 -11.41
N GLY A 49 6.61 -12.36 -11.64
CA GLY A 49 7.58 -12.03 -10.59
C GLY A 49 7.38 -10.61 -10.05
N LEU A 50 7.18 -9.64 -10.95
CA LEU A 50 6.87 -8.26 -10.57
C LEU A 50 5.54 -8.18 -9.81
N ARG A 51 4.48 -8.80 -10.36
CA ARG A 51 3.16 -8.84 -9.73
C ARG A 51 3.20 -9.39 -8.31
N ARG A 52 3.79 -10.56 -8.12
CA ARG A 52 3.93 -11.18 -6.79
C ARG A 52 4.75 -10.31 -5.83
N SER A 53 5.82 -9.69 -6.31
CA SER A 53 6.65 -8.79 -5.50
C SER A 53 5.86 -7.56 -5.06
N SER A 54 5.11 -6.93 -5.97
CA SER A 54 4.28 -5.77 -5.68
C SER A 54 3.13 -6.11 -4.72
N VAL A 55 2.45 -7.24 -4.92
CA VAL A 55 1.43 -7.74 -3.97
C VAL A 55 2.03 -7.96 -2.58
N TYR A 56 3.20 -8.58 -2.49
CA TYR A 56 3.88 -8.79 -1.21
C TYR A 56 4.23 -7.46 -0.53
N MET A 57 4.79 -6.50 -1.27
CA MET A 57 5.17 -5.20 -0.71
C MET A 57 3.95 -4.41 -0.24
N ALA A 58 2.83 -4.45 -0.98
CA ALA A 58 1.57 -3.83 -0.56
C ALA A 58 1.10 -4.34 0.81
N GLY A 59 1.10 -5.67 1.00
CA GLY A 59 0.77 -6.28 2.29
C GLY A 59 1.77 -5.93 3.38
N LYS A 60 3.06 -6.09 3.10
CA LYS A 60 4.15 -5.85 4.06
C LYS A 60 4.13 -4.43 4.63
N TYR A 61 3.86 -3.44 3.79
CA TYR A 61 3.83 -2.03 4.17
C TYR A 61 2.43 -1.48 4.44
N ARG A 62 1.39 -2.34 4.40
CA ARG A 62 0.00 -1.99 4.68
C ARG A 62 -0.50 -0.80 3.85
N ILE A 63 -0.24 -0.82 2.55
CA ILE A 63 -0.66 0.24 1.63
C ILE A 63 -2.17 0.07 1.36
N THR A 64 -3.00 0.84 2.07
CA THR A 64 -4.47 0.69 2.02
C THR A 64 -5.05 1.09 0.67
N GLU A 65 -4.39 2.02 -0.03
CA GLU A 65 -4.80 2.56 -1.33
C GLU A 65 -4.85 1.50 -2.45
N VAL A 66 -4.20 0.34 -2.25
CA VAL A 66 -4.22 -0.75 -3.24
C VAL A 66 -5.26 -1.83 -2.95
N ASN A 67 -6.05 -1.71 -1.87
CA ASN A 67 -7.00 -2.76 -1.45
C ASN A 67 -7.95 -3.18 -2.59
N ASP A 68 -8.56 -2.22 -3.27
CA ASP A 68 -9.49 -2.51 -4.37
C ASP A 68 -8.80 -3.19 -5.55
N VAL A 69 -7.56 -2.79 -5.84
CA VAL A 69 -6.74 -3.40 -6.91
C VAL A 69 -6.36 -4.84 -6.55
N LEU A 70 -6.05 -5.12 -5.28
CA LEU A 70 -5.78 -6.49 -4.81
C LEU A 70 -7.04 -7.38 -4.94
N ILE A 71 -8.22 -6.85 -4.57
CA ILE A 71 -9.49 -7.55 -4.73
C ILE A 71 -9.79 -7.82 -6.22
N GLU A 72 -9.49 -6.86 -7.10
CA GLU A 72 -9.62 -7.00 -8.56
C GLU A 72 -8.75 -8.13 -9.08
N VAL A 73 -7.43 -8.11 -8.82
CA VAL A 73 -6.50 -9.10 -9.36
C VAL A 73 -6.70 -10.50 -8.76
N MET A 74 -7.22 -10.60 -7.53
CA MET A 74 -7.57 -11.89 -6.93
C MET A 74 -8.61 -12.65 -7.77
N LYS A 75 -9.54 -11.92 -8.43
CA LYS A 75 -10.60 -12.52 -9.24
C LYS A 75 -10.11 -13.11 -10.56
N SER A 76 -9.04 -12.57 -11.13
CA SER A 76 -8.50 -13.00 -12.42
C SER A 76 -7.26 -13.89 -12.30
N GLU A 77 -6.60 -13.94 -11.14
CA GLU A 77 -5.40 -14.73 -10.92
C GLU A 77 -5.68 -16.24 -10.95
N LYS A 78 -4.93 -16.96 -11.79
CA LYS A 78 -5.13 -18.39 -12.06
C LYS A 78 -4.29 -19.26 -11.15
N ASP A 79 -3.11 -18.80 -10.74
CA ASP A 79 -2.22 -19.55 -9.85
C ASP A 79 -2.75 -19.52 -8.40
N PRO A 80 -3.12 -20.68 -7.82
CA PRO A 80 -3.63 -20.74 -6.45
C PRO A 80 -2.63 -20.20 -5.42
N SER A 81 -1.33 -20.40 -5.66
CA SER A 81 -0.28 -19.92 -4.75
C SER A 81 -0.21 -18.39 -4.73
N THR A 82 -0.44 -17.75 -5.87
CA THR A 82 -0.51 -16.29 -6.00
C THR A 82 -1.81 -15.75 -5.41
N ARG A 83 -2.96 -16.44 -5.55
CA ARG A 83 -4.19 -16.02 -4.85
C ARG A 83 -4.05 -16.07 -3.33
N ILE A 84 -3.38 -17.09 -2.79
CA ILE A 84 -3.06 -17.15 -1.35
C ILE A 84 -2.18 -15.96 -0.94
N LEU A 85 -1.18 -15.61 -1.73
CA LEU A 85 -0.33 -14.43 -1.47
C LEU A 85 -1.16 -13.14 -1.46
N ILE A 86 -2.07 -12.96 -2.42
CA ILE A 86 -2.96 -11.80 -2.47
C ILE A 86 -3.84 -11.73 -1.21
N ALA A 87 -4.45 -12.84 -0.80
CA ALA A 87 -5.29 -12.88 0.40
C ALA A 87 -4.49 -12.57 1.69
N LEU A 88 -3.26 -13.08 1.81
CA LEU A 88 -2.38 -12.74 2.93
C LEU A 88 -2.01 -11.25 2.93
N SER A 89 -1.73 -10.67 1.75
CA SER A 89 -1.46 -9.25 1.64
C SER A 89 -2.66 -8.38 2.02
N ILE A 90 -3.87 -8.74 1.56
CA ILE A 90 -5.12 -8.08 1.95
C ILE A 90 -5.31 -8.17 3.48
N CYS A 91 -5.08 -9.33 4.09
CA CYS A 91 -5.17 -9.50 5.54
C CYS A 91 -4.15 -8.63 6.30
N ASN A 92 -2.93 -8.48 5.78
CA ASN A 92 -1.91 -7.63 6.41
C ASN A 92 -2.26 -6.14 6.33
N ILE A 93 -2.92 -5.70 5.25
CA ILE A 93 -3.45 -4.35 5.10
C ILE A 93 -4.56 -4.12 6.14
N GLY A 94 -5.48 -5.08 6.30
CA GLY A 94 -6.46 -5.08 7.40
C GLY A 94 -7.75 -4.32 7.13
N GLU A 95 -8.00 -3.89 5.90
CA GLU A 95 -9.26 -3.26 5.51
C GLU A 95 -10.43 -4.25 5.59
N PRO A 96 -11.54 -3.92 6.28
CA PRO A 96 -12.70 -4.82 6.43
C PRO A 96 -13.25 -5.31 5.09
N SER A 97 -13.32 -4.43 4.08
CA SER A 97 -13.79 -4.76 2.72
C SER A 97 -12.93 -5.84 2.05
N GLY A 98 -11.63 -5.83 2.30
CA GLY A 98 -10.70 -6.86 1.82
C GLY A 98 -10.96 -8.21 2.48
N MET A 99 -11.23 -8.22 3.79
CA MET A 99 -11.53 -9.45 4.53
C MET A 99 -12.87 -10.07 4.11
N GLU A 100 -13.89 -9.24 3.89
CA GLU A 100 -15.16 -9.69 3.31
C GLU A 100 -14.97 -10.26 1.90
N ALA A 101 -14.14 -9.64 1.07
CA ALA A 101 -13.82 -10.15 -0.25
C ALA A 101 -13.15 -11.53 -0.22
N ILE A 102 -12.21 -11.77 0.72
CA ILE A 102 -11.59 -13.09 0.92
C ILE A 102 -12.64 -14.15 1.27
N LEU A 103 -13.54 -13.86 2.23
CA LEU A 103 -14.60 -14.78 2.61
C LEU A 103 -15.51 -15.09 1.42
N ASN A 104 -15.96 -14.06 0.70
CA ASN A 104 -16.82 -14.22 -0.47
C ASN A 104 -16.15 -15.08 -1.55
N PHE A 105 -14.87 -14.83 -1.82
CA PHE A 105 -14.09 -15.58 -2.81
C PHE A 105 -13.93 -17.06 -2.42
N SER A 106 -13.79 -17.36 -1.13
CA SER A 106 -13.62 -18.74 -0.64
C SER A 106 -14.77 -19.69 -0.98
N HIS A 107 -15.99 -19.19 -1.15
CA HIS A 107 -17.16 -20.01 -1.48
C HIS A 107 -17.02 -20.69 -2.85
N ASN A 108 -16.38 -20.01 -3.80
CA ASN A 108 -16.24 -20.45 -5.20
C ASN A 108 -14.80 -20.89 -5.55
N GLU A 109 -13.87 -20.88 -4.58
CA GLU A 109 -12.50 -21.34 -4.79
C GLU A 109 -12.48 -22.85 -5.09
N LYS A 110 -11.81 -23.20 -6.20
CA LYS A 110 -11.75 -24.56 -6.74
C LYS A 110 -10.54 -25.32 -6.19
N ASP A 111 -9.44 -24.63 -5.92
CA ASP A 111 -8.26 -25.25 -5.33
C ASP A 111 -8.48 -25.49 -3.82
N PRO A 112 -8.47 -26.76 -3.35
CA PRO A 112 -8.80 -27.06 -1.95
C PRO A 112 -7.84 -26.41 -0.95
N LYS A 113 -6.56 -26.24 -1.32
CA LYS A 113 -5.56 -25.64 -0.45
C LYS A 113 -5.80 -24.13 -0.33
N ALA A 114 -6.05 -23.43 -1.42
CA ALA A 114 -6.40 -22.01 -1.42
C ALA A 114 -7.69 -21.75 -0.66
N LYS A 115 -8.73 -22.58 -0.88
CA LYS A 115 -10.00 -22.47 -0.16
C LYS A 115 -9.81 -22.56 1.35
N ARG A 116 -9.07 -23.56 1.82
CA ARG A 116 -8.74 -23.73 3.24
C ARG A 116 -7.96 -22.53 3.78
N MET A 117 -6.98 -22.04 3.03
CA MET A 117 -6.19 -20.87 3.44
C MET A 117 -7.06 -19.62 3.59
N PHE A 118 -7.97 -19.34 2.66
CA PHE A 118 -8.86 -18.17 2.76
C PHE A 118 -9.76 -18.24 3.99
N ILE A 119 -10.33 -19.41 4.26
CA ILE A 119 -11.15 -19.62 5.45
C ILE A 119 -10.32 -19.38 6.71
N ASN A 120 -9.13 -19.97 6.81
CA ASN A 120 -8.26 -19.80 7.98
C ASN A 120 -7.86 -18.33 8.19
N ILE A 121 -7.44 -17.63 7.12
CA ILE A 121 -7.11 -16.20 7.16
C ILE A 121 -8.28 -15.38 7.71
N TYR A 122 -9.50 -15.65 7.24
CA TYR A 122 -10.68 -14.93 7.72
C TYR A 122 -11.04 -15.26 9.17
N GLN A 123 -10.89 -16.51 9.61
CA GLN A 123 -11.13 -16.88 11.01
C GLN A 123 -10.11 -16.23 11.95
N ASP A 124 -8.83 -16.21 11.57
CA ASP A 124 -7.77 -15.56 12.35
C ASP A 124 -8.05 -14.05 12.52
N TYR A 125 -8.49 -13.38 11.45
CA TYR A 125 -8.94 -11.98 11.50
C TYR A 125 -10.12 -11.78 12.46
N LYS A 126 -11.16 -12.62 12.37
CA LYS A 126 -12.31 -12.55 13.29
C LYS A 126 -11.91 -12.74 14.75
N ASN A 127 -11.04 -13.71 15.02
CA ASN A 127 -10.54 -13.97 16.37
C ASN A 127 -9.75 -12.78 16.90
N HIS A 128 -8.94 -12.14 16.05
CA HIS A 128 -8.16 -10.96 16.43
C HIS A 128 -9.05 -9.78 16.80
N ILE A 129 -10.10 -9.50 16.02
CA ILE A 129 -11.06 -8.42 16.33
C ILE A 129 -11.85 -8.72 17.60
N ALA A 130 -12.32 -9.96 17.78
CA ALA A 130 -13.04 -10.35 18.98
C ALA A 130 -12.20 -10.11 20.25
N ALA A 131 -10.91 -10.46 20.21
CA ALA A 131 -9.99 -10.23 21.31
C ALA A 131 -9.79 -8.74 21.65
N GLN A 132 -9.85 -7.83 20.67
CA GLN A 132 -9.73 -6.39 20.89
C GLN A 132 -10.98 -5.76 21.52
N ASN A 133 -12.16 -6.36 21.33
CA ASN A 133 -13.45 -5.85 21.83
C ASN A 133 -13.84 -6.37 23.22
N THR A 134 -12.95 -7.12 23.89
CA THR A 134 -13.23 -7.77 25.19
C THR A 134 -12.64 -7.02 26.39
N PHE A 135 -12.17 -5.78 26.20
CA PHE A 135 -11.64 -4.88 27.23
C PHE A 135 -12.35 -3.51 27.18
#